data_AF-A0A835YRV3-F1
#
_entry.id   AF-A0A835YRV3-F1
#
_cell.length_a   1.000
_cell.length_b   1.000
_cell.length_c   1.000
_cell.angle_alpha   90.00
_cell.angle_beta   90.00
_cell.angle_gamma   90.00
#
_symmetry.space_group_name_H-M   'P 1'
#
loop_
_entity.id
_entity.type
_entity.pdbx_description
1 polymer ?
#
loop_
_entity_poly.entity_id
_entity_poly.type
_entity_poly.pdbx_seq_one_letter_code
_entity_poly.pdbx_strand_id
1 'polypeptide(L)' 'RPATGDVWYLRRLLYHHAGRNFEQMRTISDATYNTYKDAAFAKGIVPDNKESLITLEEQESLLTGKQLRSLFATLCLEA' A
#
# COMPACT_ATOMS: atom_id res chain seq x y z
N ARG A 1 -2.55 1.59 -18.95
CA ARG A 1 -1.51 2.58 -18.54
C ARG A 1 -1.65 2.79 -17.05
N PRO A 2 -0.60 2.59 -16.23
CA PRO A 2 -0.71 2.78 -14.78
C PRO A 2 -0.94 4.26 -14.45
N ALA A 3 -1.80 4.56 -13.48
CA ALA A 3 -1.94 5.90 -12.91
C ALA A 3 -0.69 6.25 -12.09
N THR A 4 -0.45 7.53 -11.77
CA THR A 4 0.77 7.96 -11.04
C THR A 4 0.99 7.18 -9.74
N GLY A 5 -0.09 6.84 -9.02
CA GLY A 5 -0.03 5.99 -7.81
C GLY A 5 0.36 4.54 -8.10
N ASP A 6 -0.01 4.00 -9.26
CA ASP A 6 0.29 2.61 -9.65
C ASP A 6 1.74 2.41 -10.04
N VAL A 7 2.42 3.46 -10.53
CA VAL A 7 3.82 3.38 -10.98
C VAL A 7 4.74 2.98 -9.83
N TRP A 8 4.48 3.48 -8.62
CA TRP A 8 5.25 3.12 -7.43
C TRP A 8 5.10 1.63 -7.08
N TYR A 9 3.86 1.12 -7.04
CA TYR A 9 3.59 -0.29 -6.77
C TYR A 9 4.17 -1.20 -7.86
N LEU A 10 4.03 -0.82 -9.14
CA LEU A 10 4.61 -1.55 -10.26
C LEU A 10 6.14 -1.61 -10.18
N ARG A 11 6.81 -0.50 -9.83
CA ARG A 11 8.27 -0.48 -9.63
C ARG A 11 8.69 -1.41 -8.50
N ARG A 12 7.94 -1.41 -7.39
CA ARG A 12 8.20 -2.32 -6.26
C ARG A 12 8.01 -3.79 -6.66
N LEU A 13 6.95 -4.10 -7.40
CA LEU A 13 6.70 -5.43 -7.94
C LEU A 13 7.80 -5.88 -8.90
N LEU A 14 8.28 -5.03 -9.81
CA LEU A 14 9.37 -5.35 -10.75
C LEU A 14 10.68 -5.71 -10.04
N TYR A 15 10.95 -5.07 -8.90
CA TYR A 15 12.15 -5.36 -8.14
C TYR A 15 12.13 -6.77 -7.51
N HIS A 16 10.94 -7.26 -7.12
CA HIS A 16 10.79 -8.53 -6.41
C HIS A 16 10.16 -9.65 -7.27
N HIS A 17 9.66 -9.35 -8.46
CA HIS A 17 8.92 -10.27 -9.33
C HIS A 17 9.31 -10.09 -10.79
N ALA A 18 9.77 -11.18 -11.42
CA ALA A 18 10.07 -11.22 -12.84
C ALA A 18 8.81 -11.59 -13.65
N GLY A 19 7.87 -10.64 -13.81
CA GLY A 19 6.75 -10.79 -14.73
C GLY A 19 7.15 -10.38 -16.15
N ARG A 20 6.63 -11.08 -17.17
CA ARG A 20 6.92 -10.80 -18.59
C ARG A 20 5.92 -9.85 -19.25
N ASN A 21 4.81 -9.55 -18.57
CA ASN A 21 3.80 -8.61 -19.02
C ASN A 21 3.04 -8.00 -17.82
N PHE A 22 2.23 -6.96 -18.07
CA PHE A 22 1.48 -6.24 -17.03
C PHE A 22 0.46 -7.09 -16.26
N GLU A 23 -0.05 -8.16 -16.87
CA GLU A 23 -0.98 -9.07 -16.22
C GLU A 23 -0.23 -9.98 -15.24
N GLN A 24 0.88 -10.58 -15.67
CA GLN A 24 1.77 -11.36 -14.82
C GLN A 24 2.34 -10.55 -13.65
N MET A 25 2.58 -9.25 -13.84
CA MET A 25 2.97 -8.36 -12.75
C MET A 25 1.90 -8.27 -11.64
N ARG A 26 0.64 -8.53 -11.96
CA ARG A 26 -0.49 -8.57 -11.01
C ARG A 26 -0.88 -10.00 -10.64
N THR A 27 -0.16 -11.02 -11.08
CA THR A 27 -0.46 -12.42 -10.75
C THR A 27 0.50 -12.90 -9.67
N ILE A 28 -0.02 -13.12 -8.47
CA ILE A 28 0.75 -13.65 -7.33
C ILE A 28 0.16 -14.99 -6.95
N SER A 29 0.98 -16.05 -6.97
CA SER A 29 0.56 -17.42 -6.61
C SER A 29 -0.74 -17.85 -7.31
N ASP A 30 -0.76 -17.71 -8.65
CA ASP A 30 -1.90 -18.04 -9.54
C ASP A 30 -3.18 -17.20 -9.37
N ALA A 31 -3.18 -16.19 -8.49
CA ALA A 31 -4.26 -15.22 -8.37
C ALA A 31 -3.91 -13.91 -9.08
N THR A 32 -4.73 -13.50 -10.05
CA THR A 32 -4.58 -12.21 -10.75
C THR A 32 -5.39 -11.13 -10.03
N TYR A 33 -4.70 -10.06 -9.61
CA TYR A 33 -5.29 -8.95 -8.89
C TYR A 33 -5.70 -7.81 -9.81
N ASN A 34 -6.73 -7.05 -9.43
CA ASN A 34 -7.24 -5.93 -10.22
C ASN A 34 -6.25 -4.76 -10.28
N THR A 35 -5.53 -4.49 -9.19
CA THR A 35 -4.56 -3.39 -9.10
C THR A 35 -3.15 -3.88 -8.77
N TYR A 36 -2.14 -3.10 -9.14
CA TYR A 36 -0.75 -3.35 -8.73
C TYR A 36 -0.57 -3.21 -7.21
N LYS A 37 -1.40 -2.36 -6.58
CA LYS A 37 -1.44 -2.20 -5.12
C LYS A 37 -1.80 -3.52 -4.45
N ASP A 38 -2.90 -4.14 -4.86
CA ASP A 38 -3.38 -5.40 -4.26
C ASP A 38 -2.39 -6.54 -4.49
N ALA A 39 -1.79 -6.63 -5.69
CA ALA A 39 -0.73 -7.61 -5.97
C ALA A 39 0.51 -7.39 -5.07
N ALA A 40 0.91 -6.13 -4.84
CA ALA A 40 2.05 -5.83 -3.99
C ALA A 40 1.77 -6.13 -2.49
N PHE A 41 0.52 -5.95 -2.04
CA PHE A 41 0.07 -6.39 -0.71
C PHE A 41 0.03 -7.91 -0.59
N ALA A 42 -0.56 -8.61 -1.55
CA ALA A 42 -0.65 -10.06 -1.55
C ALA A 42 0.72 -10.74 -1.55
N LYS A 43 1.71 -10.11 -2.18
CA LYS A 43 3.11 -10.57 -2.15
C LYS A 43 3.84 -10.22 -0.85
N GLY A 44 3.28 -9.37 0.01
CA GLY A 44 3.92 -8.91 1.25
C GLY A 44 5.09 -7.95 1.03
N ILE A 45 5.17 -7.32 -0.15
CA ILE A 45 6.22 -6.33 -0.44
C ILE A 45 5.89 -4.99 0.22
N VAL A 46 4.60 -4.66 0.24
CA VAL A 46 4.08 -3.46 0.89
C VAL A 46 3.53 -3.86 2.25
N PRO A 47 4.04 -3.27 3.35
CA PRO A 47 3.48 -3.49 4.68
C PRO A 47 2.01 -3.09 4.65
N ASP A 48 1.13 -3.94 5.20
CA ASP A 48 -0.30 -3.63 5.29
C ASP A 48 -0.47 -2.41 6.20
N ASN A 49 -0.70 -1.23 5.60
CA ASN A 49 -0.96 0.02 6.35
C ASN A 49 -2.29 -0.04 7.14
N LYS A 50 -2.89 -1.22 7.29
CA LYS A 50 -4.05 -1.42 8.16
C LYS A 50 -3.81 -0.93 9.58
N GLU A 51 -2.65 -1.20 10.18
CA GLU A 51 -2.40 -0.82 11.58
C GLU A 51 -2.42 0.71 11.76
N SER A 52 -1.83 1.45 10.82
CA SER A 52 -1.84 2.91 10.86
C SER A 52 -3.24 3.49 10.57
N LEU A 53 -4.02 2.86 9.70
CA LEU A 53 -5.42 3.25 9.47
C LEU A 53 -6.30 3.00 10.70
N ILE A 54 -6.20 1.80 11.31
CA ILE A 54 -6.93 1.45 12.52
C ILE A 54 -6.58 2.41 13.65
N THR A 55 -5.28 2.70 13.85
CA THR A 55 -4.82 3.67 14.86
C THR A 55 -5.42 5.06 14.61
N LEU A 56 -5.52 5.50 13.35
CA LEU A 56 -6.11 6.80 13.02
C LEU A 56 -7.61 6.84 13.34
N GLU A 57 -8.35 5.78 12.99
CA GLU A 57 -9.79 5.65 13.25
C GLU A 57 -10.10 5.61 14.76
N GLU A 58 -9.32 4.86 15.54
CA GLU A 58 -9.48 4.79 17.00
C GLU A 58 -9.24 6.15 17.67
N GLN A 59 -8.26 6.91 17.17
CA GLN A 59 -7.86 8.19 17.75
C GLN A 59 -8.71 9.37 17.24
N GLU A 60 -9.49 9.19 16.17
CA GLU A 60 -10.30 10.26 15.58
C GLU A 60 -11.29 10.86 16.58
N SER A 61 -11.91 10.01 17.41
CA SER A 61 -12.88 10.42 18.44
C SER A 61 -12.25 11.03 19.70
N LEU A 62 -10.94 10.86 19.89
CA LEU A 62 -10.22 11.22 21.11
C LEU A 62 -9.33 12.45 20.94
N LEU A 63 -8.88 12.72 19.71
CA LEU A 63 -7.90 13.75 19.42
C LEU A 63 -8.51 14.99 18.80
N THR A 64 -7.93 16.14 19.12
CA THR A 64 -8.21 17.37 18.39
C THR A 64 -7.65 17.29 16.97
N GLY A 65 -8.20 18.06 16.03
CA GLY A 65 -7.70 18.09 14.65
C GLY A 65 -6.19 18.43 14.52
N LYS A 66 -5.61 19.17 15.47
CA LYS A 66 -4.16 19.42 15.50
C LYS A 66 -3.37 18.16 15.86
N GLN A 67 -3.84 17.39 16.84
CA GLN A 67 -3.21 16.13 17.27
C GLN A 67 -3.35 15.04 16.19
N LEU A 68 -4.51 14.92 15.54
CA LEU A 68 -4.72 14.02 14.40
C LEU A 68 -3.74 14.27 13.25
N ARG A 69 -3.49 15.53 12.89
CA ARG A 69 -2.49 15.87 11.86
C ARG A 69 -1.07 15.50 12.27
N SER A 70 -0.74 15.63 13.56
CA SER A 70 0.56 15.20 14.09
C SER A 70 0.69 13.68 14.05
N LEU A 71 -0.34 12.96 14.47
CA LEU A 71 -0.41 11.50 14.42
C LEU A 71 -0.26 10.99 12.98
N PHE A 72 -1.00 11.59 12.03
CA PHE A 72 -0.87 11.29 10.61
C PHE A 72 0.57 11.46 10.10
N ALA A 73 1.24 12.56 10.46
CA ALA A 73 2.62 12.79 10.06
C ALA A 73 3.58 11.74 10.63
N THR A 74 3.40 11.35 11.90
CA THR A 74 4.17 10.27 12.54
C THR A 74 3.96 8.94 11.82
N LEU A 75 2.71 8.55 11.57
CA LEU A 75 2.37 7.31 10.87
C LEU A 75 2.92 7.25 9.43
N CYS A 76 3.02 8.39 8.74
CA CYS A 76 3.65 8.47 7.42
C CYS A 76 5.18 8.37 7.44
N LEU A 77 5.82 8.66 8.58
CA LEU A 77 7.27 8.53 8.74
C LEU A 77 7.69 7.14 9.21
N GLU A 78 6.80 6.43 9.89
CA GLU A 78 7.05 5.09 10.46
C GLU A 78 6.67 3.93 9.51
N ALA A 79 5.95 4.21 8.41
CA ALA A 79 5.52 3.23 7.39
C ALA A 79 6.49 3.15 6.18
#